data_AF-A0A239JPI0-F1
#
_entry.id   AF-A0A239JPI0-F1
#
_cell.length_a   1.000
_cell.length_b   1.000
_cell.length_c   1.000
_cell.angle_alpha   90.00
_cell.angle_beta   90.00
_cell.angle_gamma   90.00
#
_symmetry.space_group_name_H-M   'P 1'
#
loop_
_entity.id
_entity.type
_entity.pdbx_description
1 polymer ?
#
loop_
_entity_poly.entity_id
_entity_poly.type
_entity_poly.pdbx_seq_one_letter_code
_entity_poly.pdbx_strand_id
1 'polypeptide(L)'
;MVSQRVQFTEWSDAHIAGQPARGTVVSAEGRAIKRDGLPLAYSTVIESSDHPQLDFRFPGAHEDDPWTYTPWLRIDRQDFDRCPICLSAGELTKEHVPPARLGGSVLTLTCKRCNNVYGGFEDGLLARVEHRATMHIQSAALPGGEARVKNVIVRQAENSAYMMSTWNGWWPPHIGEVIEGLGQFRYRFEHPCDCVVYVAIVKSAYLAACVALGRIPEPETEPVATAVREQLLRWRDSDDPHLKTATHFNDLHVRYNAPIREDSTVTLCEATHLATGMKREVLRMGSQLVIDWPIDAAQIAMTPDGSVRVVVNVDDKS
;
A
#
# COMPACT_ATOMS: atom_id res chain seq x y z
N MET A 1 -16.90 11.28 11.61
CA MET A 1 -17.23 10.12 12.48
C MET A 1 -15.95 9.29 12.58
N VAL A 2 -15.40 9.04 13.78
CA VAL A 2 -14.07 8.39 13.89
C VAL A 2 -14.23 6.89 13.61
N SER A 3 -13.92 6.45 12.39
CA SER A 3 -13.74 5.02 12.09
C SER A 3 -12.59 4.52 12.96
N GLN A 4 -12.91 3.78 14.02
CA GLN A 4 -11.90 3.19 14.89
C GLN A 4 -11.17 2.12 14.08
N ARG A 5 -9.86 2.32 13.90
CA ARG A 5 -8.99 1.28 13.35
C ARG A 5 -8.93 0.16 14.39
N VAL A 6 -9.64 -0.93 14.13
CA VAL A 6 -9.65 -2.06 15.05
C VAL A 6 -8.32 -2.80 14.93
N GLN A 7 -7.44 -2.60 15.90
CA GLN A 7 -6.16 -3.30 16.00
C GLN A 7 -6.27 -4.35 17.09
N PHE A 8 -6.40 -5.62 16.69
CA PHE A 8 -6.39 -6.75 17.62
C PHE A 8 -4.98 -7.37 17.65
N THR A 9 -4.06 -6.74 18.37
CA THR A 9 -2.67 -7.24 18.48
C THR A 9 -2.49 -8.29 19.58
N GLU A 10 -3.44 -8.37 20.52
CA GLU A 10 -3.46 -9.36 21.59
C GLU A 10 -4.45 -10.48 21.28
N TRP A 11 -4.31 -11.61 21.97
CA TRP A 11 -5.30 -12.68 21.91
C TRP A 11 -6.60 -12.20 22.54
N SER A 12 -7.63 -12.10 21.71
CA SER A 12 -8.99 -11.77 22.12
C SER A 12 -9.82 -13.05 22.17
N ASP A 13 -10.64 -13.18 23.21
CA ASP A 13 -11.67 -14.21 23.24
C ASP A 13 -12.83 -13.77 22.34
N ALA A 14 -13.16 -14.57 21.34
CA ALA A 14 -14.35 -14.34 20.53
C ALA A 14 -15.57 -14.84 21.30
N HIS A 15 -16.38 -13.90 21.76
CA HIS A 15 -17.77 -14.16 22.11
C HIS A 15 -18.64 -13.66 20.96
N ILE A 16 -18.87 -14.53 19.97
CA ILE A 16 -19.81 -14.23 18.89
C ILE A 16 -21.22 -14.26 19.51
N ALA A 17 -21.80 -13.08 19.71
CA ALA A 17 -23.18 -12.94 20.14
C ALA A 17 -24.10 -13.25 18.95
N GLY A 18 -24.77 -14.41 18.98
CA GLY A 18 -25.62 -14.89 17.88
C GLY A 18 -24.90 -15.84 16.92
N GLN A 19 -25.62 -16.36 15.94
CA GLN A 19 -25.02 -17.19 14.88
C GLN A 19 -24.37 -16.28 13.83
N PRO A 20 -23.17 -16.62 13.33
CA PRO A 20 -22.61 -15.93 12.18
C PRO A 20 -23.58 -16.05 10.99
N ALA A 21 -24.11 -14.92 10.53
CA ALA A 21 -24.93 -14.89 9.33
C ALA A 21 -24.03 -14.82 8.09
N ARG A 22 -24.29 -15.68 7.10
CA ARG A 22 -23.65 -15.55 5.79
C ARG A 22 -24.22 -14.31 5.10
N GLY A 23 -23.32 -13.44 4.63
CA GLY A 23 -23.67 -12.25 3.88
C GLY A 23 -23.36 -12.40 2.38
N THR A 24 -24.17 -11.77 1.53
CA THR A 24 -23.91 -11.61 0.10
C THR A 24 -23.48 -10.17 -0.16
N VAL A 25 -22.37 -9.98 -0.88
CA VAL A 25 -21.96 -8.66 -1.36
C VAL A 25 -22.91 -8.24 -2.48
N VAL A 26 -23.73 -7.22 -2.24
CA VAL A 26 -24.69 -6.70 -3.24
C VAL A 26 -24.18 -5.49 -3.98
N SER A 27 -23.30 -4.71 -3.35
CA SER A 27 -22.51 -3.69 -4.04
C SER A 27 -21.15 -3.54 -3.39
N ALA A 28 -20.17 -3.16 -4.20
CA ALA A 28 -18.85 -2.81 -3.73
C ALA A 28 -18.32 -1.70 -4.64
N GLU A 29 -18.01 -0.54 -4.07
CA GLU A 29 -17.39 0.53 -4.81
C GLU A 29 -15.91 0.60 -4.48
N GLY A 30 -15.10 0.74 -5.51
CA GLY A 30 -13.65 0.85 -5.38
C GLY A 30 -12.95 0.45 -6.64
N ARG A 31 -11.67 0.14 -6.51
CA ARG A 31 -10.87 -0.15 -7.68
C ARG A 31 -11.12 -1.58 -8.14
N ALA A 32 -11.63 -1.71 -9.37
CA ALA A 32 -11.69 -2.97 -10.08
C ALA A 32 -10.28 -3.55 -10.24
N ILE A 33 -10.06 -4.73 -9.65
CA ILE A 33 -8.85 -5.50 -9.89
C ILE A 33 -9.14 -6.39 -11.10
N LYS A 34 -8.22 -6.46 -12.06
CA LYS A 34 -8.38 -7.26 -13.28
C LYS A 34 -8.41 -8.80 -13.05
N ARG A 35 -8.54 -9.27 -11.80
CA ARG A 35 -8.46 -10.70 -11.40
C ARG A 35 -9.49 -11.01 -10.30
N ASP A 36 -9.74 -12.30 -10.12
CA ASP A 36 -10.59 -12.86 -9.05
C ASP A 36 -10.18 -12.32 -7.67
N GLY A 37 -11.13 -11.66 -7.02
CA GLY A 37 -10.95 -11.04 -5.71
C GLY A 37 -11.96 -9.92 -5.50
N LEU A 38 -12.29 -9.63 -4.24
CA LEU A 38 -13.05 -8.42 -3.94
C LEU A 38 -12.29 -7.20 -4.50
N PRO A 39 -12.98 -6.21 -5.09
CA PRO A 39 -12.32 -4.98 -5.47
C PRO A 39 -11.61 -4.41 -4.23
N LEU A 40 -10.61 -3.56 -4.45
CA LEU A 40 -10.08 -2.71 -3.39
C LEU A 40 -11.19 -1.68 -3.09
N ALA A 41 -12.21 -2.17 -2.39
CA ALA A 41 -13.52 -1.58 -2.26
C ALA A 41 -13.47 -0.64 -1.08
N TYR A 42 -13.66 0.67 -1.27
CA TYR A 42 -13.72 1.63 -0.17
C TYR A 42 -15.12 1.67 0.48
N SER A 43 -16.13 1.14 -0.21
CA SER A 43 -17.43 0.83 0.37
C SER A 43 -17.83 -0.58 -0.05
N THR A 44 -18.49 -1.30 0.84
CA THR A 44 -19.10 -2.58 0.48
C THR A 44 -20.41 -2.70 1.24
N VAL A 45 -21.46 -2.98 0.49
CA VAL A 45 -22.78 -3.24 1.01
C VAL A 45 -23.01 -4.73 1.01
N ILE A 46 -23.34 -5.26 2.19
CA ILE A 46 -23.62 -6.67 2.40
C ILE A 46 -25.04 -6.82 2.90
N GLU A 47 -25.75 -7.77 2.33
CA GLU A 47 -27.03 -8.24 2.85
C GLU A 47 -26.82 -9.59 3.53
N SER A 48 -27.48 -9.82 4.65
CA SER A 48 -27.50 -11.11 5.35
C SER A 48 -28.91 -11.40 5.84
N SER A 49 -29.18 -12.63 6.27
CA SER A 49 -30.49 -13.00 6.84
C SER A 49 -30.90 -12.12 8.03
N ASP A 50 -29.91 -11.66 8.80
CA ASP A 50 -30.12 -10.99 10.09
C ASP A 50 -29.96 -9.47 9.97
N HIS A 51 -29.29 -9.02 8.90
CA HIS A 51 -29.09 -7.61 8.60
C HIS A 51 -29.44 -7.35 7.14
N PRO A 52 -30.56 -6.66 6.87
CA PRO A 52 -31.02 -6.40 5.50
C PRO A 52 -30.01 -5.55 4.72
N GLN A 53 -29.20 -4.73 5.39
CA GLN A 53 -28.11 -4.00 4.75
C GLN A 53 -27.04 -3.59 5.78
N LEU A 54 -25.78 -3.92 5.49
CA LEU A 54 -24.60 -3.48 6.25
C LEU A 54 -23.67 -2.70 5.31
N ASP A 55 -23.47 -1.42 5.58
CA ASP A 55 -22.49 -0.58 4.87
C ASP A 55 -21.15 -0.62 5.62
N PHE A 56 -20.11 -1.03 4.91
CA PHE A 56 -18.73 -1.04 5.39
C PHE A 56 -17.91 -0.03 4.60
N ARG A 57 -17.49 1.05 5.25
CA ARG A 57 -16.65 2.10 4.66
C ARG A 57 -15.20 2.05 5.12
N PHE A 58 -14.27 2.34 4.22
CA PHE A 58 -12.86 2.46 4.54
C PHE A 58 -12.54 3.87 5.05
N PRO A 59 -11.81 3.99 6.18
CA PRO A 59 -11.26 5.27 6.59
C PRO A 59 -10.29 5.80 5.53
N GLY A 60 -10.48 7.05 5.10
CA GLY A 60 -9.66 7.70 4.07
C GLY A 60 -10.34 7.90 2.70
N ALA A 61 -11.64 7.60 2.58
CA ALA A 61 -12.43 7.93 1.39
C ALA A 61 -12.63 9.47 1.28
N HIS A 62 -11.74 10.11 0.51
CA HIS A 62 -11.80 11.47 -0.09
C HIS A 62 -12.11 12.70 0.81
N GLU A 63 -13.08 12.66 1.71
CA GLU A 63 -13.70 13.87 2.29
C GLU A 63 -12.91 14.49 3.45
N ASP A 64 -11.97 13.74 4.06
CA ASP A 64 -11.24 14.16 5.26
C ASP A 64 -9.72 14.37 5.05
N ASP A 65 -9.19 14.36 3.81
CA ASP A 65 -7.74 14.64 3.64
C ASP A 65 -7.46 16.14 3.90
N PRO A 66 -6.63 16.50 4.89
CA PRO A 66 -6.30 17.90 5.12
C PRO A 66 -5.39 18.50 4.04
N TRP A 67 -5.08 17.77 2.95
CA TRP A 67 -4.21 18.20 1.87
C TRP A 67 -4.89 18.13 0.50
N THR A 68 -4.65 19.15 -0.31
CA THR A 68 -4.88 19.10 -1.76
C THR A 68 -3.56 18.83 -2.48
N TYR A 69 -3.63 18.23 -3.67
CA TYR A 69 -2.44 17.91 -4.47
C TYR A 69 -2.62 18.42 -5.88
N THR A 70 -1.79 19.37 -6.27
CA THR A 70 -1.76 19.92 -7.63
C THR A 70 -0.60 19.27 -8.38
N PRO A 71 -0.85 18.35 -9.33
CA PRO A 71 0.22 17.78 -10.14
C PRO A 71 0.85 18.86 -11.02
N TRP A 72 2.16 18.79 -11.21
CA TRP A 72 2.89 19.72 -12.10
C TRP A 72 3.93 19.01 -12.98
N LEU A 73 4.27 17.75 -12.69
CA LEU A 73 5.03 16.90 -13.59
C LEU A 73 4.52 15.46 -13.54
N ARG A 74 4.25 14.90 -14.73
CA ARG A 74 4.09 13.47 -14.92
C ARG A 74 5.45 12.82 -15.17
N ILE A 75 5.74 11.73 -14.45
CA ILE A 75 6.97 10.96 -14.59
C ILE A 75 6.66 9.78 -15.51
N ASP A 76 7.22 9.80 -16.71
CA ASP A 76 7.08 8.72 -17.70
C ASP A 76 8.21 7.71 -17.59
N ARG A 77 7.99 6.52 -18.15
CA ARG A 77 8.96 5.41 -18.07
C ARG A 77 10.33 5.82 -18.60
N GLN A 78 11.36 5.44 -17.85
CA GLN A 78 12.74 5.50 -18.30
C GLN A 78 13.49 4.22 -17.94
N ASP A 79 14.17 3.65 -18.93
CA ASP A 79 15.01 2.48 -18.75
C ASP A 79 16.48 2.92 -18.61
N PHE A 80 17.20 2.28 -17.68
CA PHE A 80 18.63 2.50 -17.47
C PHE A 80 19.41 1.29 -18.00
N ASP A 81 20.69 1.49 -18.30
CA ASP A 81 21.63 0.44 -18.73
C ASP A 81 22.02 -0.54 -17.61
N ARG A 82 21.65 -0.22 -16.37
CA ARG A 82 21.92 -1.00 -15.16
C ARG A 82 20.80 -0.84 -14.14
N CYS A 83 20.70 -1.78 -13.20
CA CYS A 83 19.70 -1.71 -12.14
C CYS A 83 19.91 -0.46 -11.25
N PRO A 84 18.92 0.43 -11.08
CA PRO A 84 19.08 1.64 -10.28
C PRO A 84 19.44 1.38 -8.81
N ILE A 85 18.99 0.25 -8.27
CA ILE A 85 19.21 -0.11 -6.85
C ILE A 85 20.63 -0.63 -6.63
N CYS A 86 21.13 -1.51 -7.48
CA CYS A 86 22.38 -2.24 -7.24
C CYS A 86 23.48 -2.04 -8.27
N LEU A 87 23.22 -1.24 -9.29
CA LEU A 87 24.14 -0.90 -10.38
C LEU A 87 24.60 -2.10 -11.23
N SER A 88 24.02 -3.29 -11.03
CA SER A 88 24.30 -4.46 -11.86
C SER A 88 23.76 -4.25 -13.29
N ALA A 89 24.62 -4.49 -14.27
CA ALA A 89 24.30 -4.48 -15.70
C ALA A 89 23.83 -5.86 -16.23
N GLY A 90 23.43 -6.77 -15.34
CA GLY A 90 22.89 -8.08 -15.72
C GLY A 90 21.51 -7.99 -16.37
N GLU A 91 20.85 -9.14 -16.57
CA GLU A 91 19.48 -9.19 -17.12
C GLU A 91 18.51 -8.33 -16.27
N LEU A 92 17.96 -7.31 -16.92
CA LEU A 92 17.00 -6.38 -16.31
C LEU A 92 15.57 -6.78 -16.65
N THR A 93 14.68 -6.60 -15.68
CA THR A 93 13.27 -6.99 -15.72
C THR A 93 12.40 -5.77 -15.47
N LYS A 94 11.17 -5.78 -16.02
CA LYS A 94 10.22 -4.68 -15.87
C LYS A 94 9.82 -4.51 -14.40
N GLU A 95 9.89 -3.28 -13.92
CA GLU A 95 9.57 -2.92 -12.55
C GLU A 95 8.36 -2.00 -12.52
N HIS A 96 7.34 -2.36 -11.72
CA HIS A 96 6.16 -1.52 -11.54
C HIS A 96 6.40 -0.56 -10.38
N VAL A 97 6.21 0.74 -10.62
CA VAL A 97 6.39 1.76 -9.58
C VAL A 97 5.11 2.60 -9.46
N PRO A 98 4.38 2.52 -8.34
CA PRO A 98 4.44 1.47 -7.30
C PRO A 98 3.96 0.11 -7.86
N PRO A 99 3.76 -0.95 -7.06
CA PRO A 99 3.20 -2.21 -7.57
C PRO A 99 1.92 -2.02 -8.40
N ALA A 100 1.74 -2.82 -9.46
CA ALA A 100 0.58 -2.71 -10.37
C ALA A 100 -0.78 -2.75 -9.64
N ARG A 101 -0.85 -3.55 -8.57
CA ARG A 101 -2.04 -3.66 -7.72
C ARG A 101 -2.34 -2.38 -6.93
N LEU A 102 -1.36 -1.53 -6.66
CA LEU A 102 -1.54 -0.17 -6.14
C LEU A 102 -1.73 0.88 -7.24
N GLY A 103 -1.77 0.45 -8.49
CA GLY A 103 -2.02 1.34 -9.62
C GLY A 103 -0.75 1.98 -10.11
N GLY A 104 0.41 1.39 -9.85
CA GLY A 104 1.59 1.77 -10.61
C GLY A 104 1.64 1.11 -11.98
N SER A 105 2.60 1.58 -12.76
CA SER A 105 2.87 1.14 -14.11
C SER A 105 4.33 0.76 -14.23
N VAL A 106 4.70 0.10 -15.32
CA VAL A 106 6.12 -0.20 -15.58
C VAL A 106 6.85 1.12 -15.81
N LEU A 107 7.64 1.54 -14.82
CA LEU A 107 8.31 2.85 -14.84
C LEU A 107 9.80 2.75 -15.15
N THR A 108 10.42 1.61 -14.86
CA THR A 108 11.83 1.37 -15.14
C THR A 108 12.15 -0.13 -15.18
N LEU A 109 13.43 -0.47 -15.27
CA LEU A 109 13.92 -1.85 -15.19
C LEU A 109 14.80 -2.04 -13.94
N THR A 110 14.70 -3.22 -13.31
CA THR A 110 15.53 -3.64 -12.18
C THR A 110 16.09 -5.05 -12.43
N CYS A 111 17.22 -5.40 -11.80
CA CYS A 111 17.73 -6.76 -11.91
C CYS A 111 16.79 -7.75 -11.21
N LYS A 112 16.76 -9.00 -11.69
CA LYS A 112 15.90 -10.06 -11.16
C LYS A 112 16.02 -10.27 -9.64
N ARG A 113 17.24 -10.16 -9.09
CA ARG A 113 17.48 -10.32 -7.64
C ARG A 113 16.78 -9.23 -6.83
N CYS A 114 16.98 -7.96 -7.19
CA CYS A 114 16.31 -6.85 -6.50
C CYS A 114 14.79 -6.96 -6.66
N ASN A 115 14.30 -7.21 -7.87
CA ASN A 115 12.86 -7.35 -8.13
C ASN A 115 12.22 -8.43 -7.23
N ASN A 116 12.81 -9.63 -7.18
CA ASN A 116 12.29 -10.74 -6.37
C ASN A 116 12.31 -10.45 -4.86
N VAL A 117 13.40 -9.90 -4.33
CA VAL A 117 13.50 -9.60 -2.89
C VAL A 117 12.47 -8.55 -2.51
N TYR A 118 12.36 -7.46 -3.28
CA TYR A 118 11.39 -6.41 -3.00
C TYR A 118 9.94 -6.81 -3.22
N GLY A 119 9.67 -7.80 -4.08
CA GLY A 119 8.33 -8.36 -4.24
C GLY A 119 7.72 -8.84 -2.91
N GLY A 120 8.53 -9.42 -2.01
CA GLY A 120 8.06 -9.82 -0.68
C GLY A 120 7.67 -8.63 0.22
N PHE A 121 8.41 -7.52 0.12
CA PHE A 121 8.08 -6.29 0.85
C PHE A 121 6.81 -5.62 0.28
N GLU A 122 6.65 -5.65 -1.04
CA GLU A 122 5.48 -5.12 -1.75
C GLU A 122 4.19 -5.88 -1.39
N ASP A 123 4.27 -7.19 -1.19
CA ASP A 123 3.13 -7.97 -0.68
C ASP A 123 2.68 -7.49 0.71
N GLY A 124 3.62 -7.09 1.57
CA GLY A 124 3.33 -6.47 2.86
C GLY A 124 2.64 -5.12 2.72
N LEU A 125 3.13 -4.26 1.83
CA LEU A 125 2.48 -2.99 1.50
C LEU A 125 1.06 -3.19 0.95
N LEU A 126 0.87 -4.13 0.03
CA LEU A 126 -0.43 -4.46 -0.53
C LEU A 126 -1.39 -4.95 0.56
N ALA A 127 -0.92 -5.85 1.42
CA ALA A 127 -1.72 -6.32 2.55
C ALA A 127 -2.09 -5.17 3.49
N ARG A 128 -1.18 -4.22 3.74
CA ARG A 128 -1.45 -3.04 4.57
C ARG A 128 -2.52 -2.14 3.96
N VAL A 129 -2.40 -1.81 2.68
CA VAL A 129 -3.33 -0.94 1.94
C VAL A 129 -4.70 -1.59 1.81
N GLU A 130 -4.75 -2.91 1.59
CA GLU A 130 -6.00 -3.67 1.48
C GLU A 130 -6.56 -4.09 2.84
N HIS A 131 -5.97 -3.63 3.94
CA HIS A 131 -6.33 -3.99 5.32
C HIS A 131 -6.37 -5.51 5.57
N ARG A 132 -5.55 -6.27 4.84
CA ARG A 132 -5.37 -7.70 5.04
C ARG A 132 -4.51 -7.96 6.28
N ALA A 133 -4.89 -9.00 7.00
CA ALA A 133 -4.17 -9.53 8.14
C ALA A 133 -4.00 -11.05 8.00
N THR A 134 -3.11 -11.61 8.80
CA THR A 134 -3.11 -13.03 9.12
C THR A 134 -3.87 -13.20 10.42
N MET A 135 -4.96 -13.96 10.38
CA MET A 135 -5.69 -14.36 11.58
C MET A 135 -5.06 -15.62 12.15
N HIS A 136 -4.70 -15.58 13.43
CA HIS A 136 -4.38 -16.78 14.20
C HIS A 136 -5.60 -17.16 15.02
N ILE A 137 -5.95 -18.44 15.05
CA ILE A 137 -7.10 -18.97 15.77
C ILE A 137 -6.63 -20.09 16.70
N GLN A 138 -7.07 -20.07 17.95
CA GLN A 138 -6.89 -21.16 18.90
C GLN A 138 -8.25 -21.69 19.34
N SER A 139 -8.42 -23.02 19.24
CA SER A 139 -9.64 -23.71 19.65
C SER A 139 -9.37 -25.19 19.85
N ALA A 140 -10.02 -25.79 20.85
CA ALA A 140 -9.97 -27.23 21.08
C ALA A 140 -10.60 -28.04 19.92
N ALA A 141 -11.44 -27.40 19.09
CA ALA A 141 -12.04 -28.02 17.92
C ALA A 141 -11.10 -28.07 16.69
N LEU A 142 -9.95 -27.37 16.74
CA LEU A 142 -8.98 -27.39 15.65
C LEU A 142 -8.04 -28.59 15.77
N PRO A 143 -7.71 -29.29 14.66
CA PRO A 143 -6.62 -30.25 14.63
C PRO A 143 -5.31 -29.57 15.05
N GLY A 144 -4.73 -29.98 16.18
CA GLY A 144 -3.52 -29.37 16.74
C GLY A 144 -3.73 -28.10 17.57
N GLY A 145 -4.99 -27.70 17.81
CA GLY A 145 -5.34 -26.61 18.73
C GLY A 145 -5.15 -25.19 18.20
N GLU A 146 -4.45 -25.00 17.07
CA GLU A 146 -4.19 -23.70 16.46
C GLU A 146 -4.25 -23.78 14.92
N ALA A 147 -4.70 -22.69 14.29
CA ALA A 147 -4.68 -22.53 12.85
C ALA A 147 -4.35 -21.08 12.43
N ARG A 148 -3.90 -20.91 11.19
CA ARG A 148 -3.57 -19.61 10.59
C ARG A 148 -4.31 -19.42 9.28
N VAL A 149 -4.99 -18.30 9.14
CA VAL A 149 -5.68 -17.89 7.91
C VAL A 149 -5.06 -16.60 7.41
N LYS A 150 -4.45 -16.65 6.22
CA LYS A 150 -3.84 -15.49 5.58
C LYS A 150 -4.90 -14.66 4.85
N ASN A 151 -4.62 -13.38 4.65
CA ASN A 151 -5.43 -12.47 3.84
C ASN A 151 -6.86 -12.30 4.35
N VAL A 152 -7.03 -12.31 5.67
CA VAL A 152 -8.31 -12.02 6.31
C VAL A 152 -8.52 -10.51 6.34
N ILE A 153 -9.71 -10.08 6.01
CA ILE A 153 -10.18 -8.70 6.11
C ILE A 153 -11.24 -8.67 7.20
N VAL A 154 -11.10 -7.72 8.12
CA VAL A 154 -12.11 -7.42 9.15
C VAL A 154 -12.59 -6.00 8.94
N ARG A 155 -13.91 -5.81 8.94
CA ARG A 155 -14.54 -4.50 8.82
C ARG A 155 -15.60 -4.35 9.89
N GLN A 156 -15.75 -3.14 10.39
CA GLN A 156 -16.80 -2.78 11.34
C GLN A 156 -17.80 -1.86 10.61
N ALA A 157 -19.08 -2.19 10.67
CA ALA A 157 -20.17 -1.36 10.18
C ALA A 157 -20.54 -0.28 11.22
N GLU A 158 -21.33 0.73 10.81
CA GLU A 158 -21.77 1.81 11.69
C GLU A 158 -22.56 1.31 12.91
N ASN A 159 -23.33 0.24 12.73
CA ASN A 159 -24.09 -0.42 13.80
C ASN A 159 -23.22 -1.33 14.71
N SER A 160 -21.89 -1.22 14.62
CA SER A 160 -20.91 -2.06 15.33
C SER A 160 -20.90 -3.54 14.96
N ALA A 161 -21.62 -3.97 13.91
CA ALA A 161 -21.48 -5.32 13.37
C ALA A 161 -20.10 -5.49 12.71
N TYR A 162 -19.55 -6.70 12.76
CA TYR A 162 -18.28 -7.02 12.13
C TYR A 162 -18.49 -7.95 10.93
N MET A 163 -17.88 -7.60 9.80
CA MET A 163 -17.68 -8.53 8.69
C MET A 163 -16.26 -9.07 8.74
N MET A 164 -16.16 -10.39 8.61
CA MET A 164 -14.90 -11.06 8.38
C MET A 164 -14.95 -11.83 7.07
N SER A 165 -13.98 -11.62 6.20
CA SER A 165 -13.87 -12.33 4.93
C SER A 165 -12.41 -12.66 4.60
N THR A 166 -12.18 -13.67 3.76
CA THR A 166 -10.87 -13.85 3.14
C THR A 166 -10.85 -13.12 1.80
N TRP A 167 -9.67 -12.62 1.42
CA TRP A 167 -9.48 -11.87 0.17
C TRP A 167 -10.00 -12.60 -1.09
N ASN A 168 -9.88 -13.92 -1.12
CA ASN A 168 -10.32 -14.77 -2.23
C ASN A 168 -11.65 -15.50 -1.95
N GLY A 169 -12.34 -15.18 -0.86
CA GLY A 169 -13.60 -15.83 -0.45
C GLY A 169 -13.45 -17.29 0.01
N TRP A 170 -12.24 -17.84 0.00
CA TRP A 170 -11.98 -19.21 0.44
C TRP A 170 -11.62 -19.26 1.92
N TRP A 171 -12.37 -20.06 2.68
CA TRP A 171 -12.07 -20.39 4.07
C TRP A 171 -11.60 -21.84 4.16
N PRO A 172 -10.55 -22.14 4.95
CA PRO A 172 -10.21 -23.54 5.22
C PRO A 172 -11.40 -24.25 5.90
N PRO A 173 -11.76 -25.49 5.52
CA PRO A 173 -12.99 -26.15 6.00
C PRO A 173 -13.13 -26.20 7.53
N HIS A 174 -12.06 -26.58 8.24
CA HIS A 174 -12.02 -26.66 9.70
C HIS A 174 -12.17 -25.29 10.39
N ILE A 175 -11.88 -24.19 9.68
CA ILE A 175 -12.06 -22.83 10.22
C ILE A 175 -13.53 -22.42 10.12
N GLY A 176 -14.20 -22.78 9.02
CA GLY A 176 -15.63 -22.57 8.86
C GLY A 176 -16.41 -23.19 10.01
N GLU A 177 -16.13 -24.46 10.32
CA GLU A 177 -16.78 -25.18 11.43
C GLU A 177 -16.54 -24.54 12.80
N VAL A 178 -15.33 -24.03 13.06
CA VAL A 178 -14.99 -23.34 14.32
C VAL A 178 -15.73 -22.02 14.45
N ILE A 179 -15.83 -21.25 13.37
CA ILE A 179 -16.53 -19.96 13.36
C ILE A 179 -18.04 -20.17 13.45
N GLU A 180 -18.59 -21.08 12.63
CA GLU A 180 -20.03 -21.37 12.55
C GLU A 180 -20.55 -22.11 13.80
N GLY A 181 -19.71 -22.96 14.42
CA GLY A 181 -20.08 -23.83 15.53
C GLY A 181 -20.31 -23.15 16.89
N LEU A 182 -20.40 -21.81 16.94
CA LEU A 182 -20.53 -21.01 18.17
C LEU A 182 -19.45 -21.32 19.23
N GLY A 183 -18.34 -21.94 18.83
CA GLY A 183 -17.30 -22.36 19.73
C GLY A 183 -16.61 -21.15 20.37
N GLN A 184 -16.25 -21.28 21.65
CA GLN A 184 -15.30 -20.35 22.24
C GLN A 184 -13.94 -20.58 21.56
N PHE A 185 -13.49 -19.60 20.79
CA PHE A 185 -12.14 -19.59 20.23
C PHE A 185 -11.45 -18.29 20.59
N ARG A 186 -10.12 -18.34 20.60
CA ARG A 186 -9.29 -17.16 20.75
C ARG A 186 -8.74 -16.80 19.39
N TYR A 187 -8.65 -15.51 19.10
CA TYR A 187 -8.05 -15.04 17.85
C TYR A 187 -7.13 -13.86 18.10
N ARG A 188 -6.20 -13.67 17.17
CA ARG A 188 -5.44 -12.42 17.05
C ARG A 188 -5.20 -12.11 15.58
N PHE A 189 -5.08 -10.83 15.26
CA PHE A 189 -4.77 -10.39 13.91
C PHE A 189 -3.34 -9.88 13.85
N GLU A 190 -2.56 -10.48 12.96
CA GLU A 190 -1.21 -10.05 12.66
C GLU A 190 -1.24 -9.26 11.35
N HIS A 191 -0.91 -7.98 11.44
CA HIS A 191 -0.71 -7.13 10.26
C HIS A 191 0.74 -7.17 9.80
N PRO A 192 1.01 -6.88 8.51
CA PRO A 192 2.37 -6.67 8.03
C PRO A 192 3.10 -5.62 8.89
N CYS A 193 4.36 -5.87 9.24
CA CYS A 193 5.19 -4.91 9.96
C CYS A 193 5.25 -3.58 9.19
N ASP A 194 5.08 -2.45 9.88
CA ASP A 194 5.20 -1.12 9.27
C ASP A 194 6.60 -0.93 8.65
N CYS A 195 7.64 -1.58 9.19
CA CYS A 195 8.98 -1.62 8.60
C CYS A 195 9.00 -2.21 7.19
N VAL A 196 8.34 -3.35 6.96
CA VAL A 196 8.27 -4.03 5.65
C VAL A 196 7.51 -3.18 4.64
N VAL A 197 6.39 -2.61 5.08
CA VAL A 197 5.58 -1.67 4.30
C VAL A 197 6.42 -0.47 3.88
N TYR A 198 7.18 0.09 4.82
CA TYR A 198 8.03 1.24 4.59
C TYR A 198 9.13 0.97 3.55
N VAL A 199 9.78 -0.20 3.58
CA VAL A 199 10.79 -0.59 2.57
C VAL A 199 10.22 -0.55 1.15
N ALA A 200 9.03 -1.13 0.92
CA ALA A 200 8.40 -1.16 -0.39
C ALA A 200 8.06 0.24 -0.91
N ILE A 201 7.62 1.12 -0.01
CA ILE A 201 7.32 2.52 -0.31
C ILE A 201 8.59 3.27 -0.68
N VAL A 202 9.65 3.16 0.12
CA VAL A 202 10.96 3.77 -0.13
C VAL A 202 11.55 3.29 -1.45
N LYS A 203 11.46 1.99 -1.75
CA LYS A 203 11.91 1.43 -3.03
C LYS A 203 11.16 2.09 -4.20
N SER A 204 9.84 2.18 -4.11
CA SER A 204 9.02 2.82 -5.15
C SER A 204 9.41 4.29 -5.34
N ALA A 205 9.57 5.03 -4.24
CA ALA A 205 9.96 6.44 -4.25
C ALA A 205 11.35 6.65 -4.87
N TYR A 206 12.33 5.83 -4.50
CA TYR A 206 13.68 5.89 -5.03
C TYR A 206 13.70 5.63 -6.54
N LEU A 207 12.95 4.64 -7.02
CA LEU A 207 12.88 4.36 -8.45
C LEU A 207 12.17 5.49 -9.21
N ALA A 208 11.08 6.03 -8.66
CA ALA A 208 10.44 7.22 -9.20
C ALA A 208 11.40 8.41 -9.28
N ALA A 209 12.22 8.61 -8.24
CA ALA A 209 13.25 9.64 -8.20
C ALA A 209 14.28 9.48 -9.33
N CYS A 210 14.80 8.27 -9.53
CA CYS A 210 15.77 7.99 -10.59
C CYS A 210 15.20 8.36 -11.96
N VAL A 211 13.96 7.95 -12.22
CA VAL A 211 13.27 8.20 -13.49
C VAL A 211 12.98 9.70 -13.66
N ALA A 212 12.53 10.38 -12.61
CA ALA A 212 12.27 11.81 -12.64
C ALA A 212 13.54 12.63 -12.96
N LEU A 213 14.66 12.26 -12.35
CA LEU A 213 15.99 12.85 -12.61
C LEU A 213 16.55 12.45 -13.98
N GLY A 214 16.04 11.38 -14.57
CA GLY A 214 16.54 10.76 -15.78
C GLY A 214 17.95 10.18 -15.65
N ARG A 215 18.42 9.92 -14.43
CA ARG A 215 19.70 9.28 -14.13
C ARG A 215 19.64 8.55 -12.79
N ILE A 216 20.59 7.66 -12.58
CA ILE A 216 20.78 7.03 -11.26
C ILE A 216 21.56 8.02 -10.39
N PRO A 217 21.04 8.41 -9.20
CA PRO A 217 21.69 9.37 -8.32
C PRO A 217 23.13 9.00 -7.92
N GLU A 218 23.98 10.02 -7.81
CA GLU A 218 25.39 9.91 -7.46
C GLU A 218 25.67 10.51 -6.07
N PRO A 219 26.65 9.99 -5.30
CA PRO A 219 26.93 10.46 -3.94
C PRO A 219 27.20 11.97 -3.83
N GLU A 220 27.88 12.54 -4.81
CA GLU A 220 28.35 13.93 -4.83
C GLU A 220 27.22 14.93 -5.06
N THR A 221 26.23 14.54 -5.88
CA THR A 221 25.14 15.42 -6.30
C THR A 221 23.84 15.16 -5.55
N GLU A 222 23.59 13.91 -5.13
CA GLU A 222 22.38 13.51 -4.39
C GLU A 222 22.74 12.59 -3.20
N PRO A 223 23.37 13.12 -2.15
CA PRO A 223 23.79 12.33 -1.01
C PRO A 223 22.62 11.60 -0.32
N VAL A 224 21.43 12.23 -0.27
CA VAL A 224 20.25 11.63 0.35
C VAL A 224 19.72 10.44 -0.47
N ALA A 225 19.59 10.58 -1.80
CA ALA A 225 19.14 9.49 -2.65
C ALA A 225 20.17 8.33 -2.68
N THR A 226 21.46 8.66 -2.59
CA THR A 226 22.52 7.66 -2.44
C THR A 226 22.42 6.92 -1.11
N ALA A 227 22.23 7.62 0.00
CA ALA A 227 22.03 7.00 1.32
C ALA A 227 20.78 6.11 1.33
N VAL A 228 19.73 6.53 0.61
CA VAL A 228 18.54 5.71 0.38
C VAL A 228 18.89 4.40 -0.33
N ARG A 229 19.61 4.48 -1.45
CA ARG A 229 20.05 3.31 -2.22
C ARG A 229 20.88 2.38 -1.34
N GLU A 230 21.78 2.89 -0.53
CA GLU A 230 22.59 2.10 0.39
C GLU A 230 21.73 1.35 1.42
N GLN A 231 20.74 2.00 2.01
CA GLN A 231 19.83 1.33 2.94
C GLN A 231 18.97 0.27 2.24
N LEU A 232 18.50 0.54 1.02
CA LEU A 232 17.84 -0.46 0.18
C LEU A 232 18.76 -1.68 0.00
N LEU A 233 20.03 -1.48 -0.36
CA LEU A 233 20.98 -2.58 -0.48
C LEU A 233 21.16 -3.36 0.82
N ARG A 234 21.21 -2.68 1.97
CA ARG A 234 21.26 -3.33 3.29
C ARG A 234 20.03 -4.20 3.55
N TRP A 235 18.82 -3.71 3.26
CA TRP A 235 17.60 -4.53 3.39
C TRP A 235 17.59 -5.71 2.43
N ARG A 236 18.07 -5.53 1.19
CA ARG A 236 18.14 -6.60 0.20
C ARG A 236 19.09 -7.72 0.63
N ASP A 237 20.21 -7.36 1.27
CA ASP A 237 21.27 -8.29 1.65
C ASP A 237 21.12 -8.82 3.09
N SER A 238 20.11 -8.35 3.82
CA SER A 238 19.80 -8.76 5.19
C SER A 238 18.80 -9.92 5.19
N ASP A 239 19.02 -10.89 6.09
CA ASP A 239 18.02 -11.90 6.43
C ASP A 239 16.98 -11.38 7.45
N ASP A 240 17.24 -10.24 8.08
CA ASP A 240 16.32 -9.56 8.98
C ASP A 240 15.46 -8.53 8.21
N PRO A 241 14.15 -8.77 8.03
CA PRO A 241 13.24 -7.83 7.37
C PRO A 241 12.88 -6.62 8.24
N HIS A 242 13.29 -6.62 9.52
CA HIS A 242 13.04 -5.56 10.50
C HIS A 242 14.27 -4.68 10.75
N LEU A 243 15.28 -4.75 9.89
CA LEU A 243 16.48 -3.95 9.98
C LEU A 243 16.13 -2.46 10.14
N LYS A 244 16.69 -1.84 11.18
CA LYS A 244 16.44 -0.43 11.51
C LYS A 244 16.78 0.49 10.33
N THR A 245 15.91 1.47 10.10
CA THR A 245 16.14 2.57 9.18
C THR A 245 17.28 3.45 9.69
N ALA A 246 18.11 3.96 8.78
CA ALA A 246 19.05 5.02 9.12
C ALA A 246 18.28 6.31 9.47
N THR A 247 18.88 7.20 10.27
CA THR A 247 18.18 8.37 10.86
C THR A 247 17.61 9.35 9.83
N HIS A 248 18.25 9.52 8.68
CA HIS A 248 17.79 10.40 7.60
C HIS A 248 16.50 9.93 6.91
N PHE A 249 16.03 8.70 7.19
CA PHE A 249 14.73 8.21 6.75
C PHE A 249 13.57 8.73 7.60
N ASN A 250 13.84 9.20 8.83
CA ASN A 250 12.79 9.71 9.71
C ASN A 250 12.13 10.98 9.14
N ASP A 251 12.81 11.66 8.23
CA ASP A 251 12.32 12.86 7.56
C ASP A 251 11.42 12.55 6.34
N LEU A 252 11.40 11.29 5.87
CA LEU A 252 10.52 10.86 4.79
C LEU A 252 9.10 10.66 5.31
N HIS A 253 8.24 11.63 5.06
CA HIS A 253 6.83 11.51 5.39
C HIS A 253 6.09 10.70 4.34
N VAL A 254 5.64 9.52 4.74
CA VAL A 254 4.91 8.59 3.90
C VAL A 254 3.44 8.59 4.26
N ARG A 255 2.57 8.69 3.25
CA ARG A 255 1.13 8.48 3.36
C ARG A 255 0.70 7.44 2.33
N TYR A 256 -0.12 6.49 2.76
CA TYR A 256 -0.67 5.43 1.90
C TYR A 256 -2.20 5.40 1.93
N ASN A 257 -2.81 6.49 2.39
CA ASN A 257 -4.25 6.69 2.52
C ASN A 257 -4.66 8.04 1.90
N ALA A 258 -3.91 8.54 0.92
CA ALA A 258 -4.32 9.73 0.19
C ALA A 258 -5.56 9.42 -0.67
N PRO A 259 -6.38 10.43 -1.02
CA PRO A 259 -7.54 10.27 -1.87
C PRO A 259 -7.21 9.48 -3.14
N ILE A 260 -8.08 8.53 -3.48
CA ILE A 260 -7.87 7.65 -4.63
C ILE A 260 -7.88 8.46 -5.91
N ARG A 261 -6.87 8.25 -6.76
CA ARG A 261 -6.85 8.71 -8.15
C ARG A 261 -7.25 7.59 -9.11
N GLU A 262 -7.97 7.97 -10.15
CA GLU A 262 -8.28 7.06 -11.26
C GLU A 262 -7.08 6.84 -12.18
N ASP A 263 -6.19 7.83 -12.29
CA ASP A 263 -4.99 7.70 -13.11
C ASP A 263 -3.85 7.00 -12.36
N SER A 264 -3.25 6.03 -13.04
CA SER A 264 -2.26 5.07 -12.51
C SER A 264 -0.81 5.53 -12.75
N THR A 265 -0.59 6.84 -12.71
CA THR A 265 0.71 7.44 -13.05
C THR A 265 1.48 7.87 -11.79
N VAL A 266 2.78 8.09 -11.96
CA VAL A 266 3.61 8.74 -10.94
C VAL A 266 3.73 10.21 -11.31
N THR A 267 3.43 11.09 -10.37
CA THR A 267 3.48 12.54 -10.57
C THR A 267 4.20 13.24 -9.44
N LEU A 268 4.93 14.31 -9.74
CA LEU A 268 5.27 15.31 -8.75
C LEU A 268 4.10 16.26 -8.56
N CYS A 269 3.80 16.55 -7.30
CA CYS A 269 2.71 17.42 -6.91
C CYS A 269 3.21 18.49 -5.94
N GLU A 270 2.56 19.65 -5.96
CA GLU A 270 2.54 20.55 -4.81
C GLU A 270 1.38 20.10 -3.90
N ALA A 271 1.70 19.62 -2.71
CA ALA A 271 0.74 19.33 -1.66
C ALA A 271 0.51 20.60 -0.84
N THR A 272 -0.75 21.05 -0.70
CA THR A 272 -1.12 22.21 0.12
C THR A 272 -2.04 21.78 1.26
N HIS A 273 -1.65 22.05 2.50
CA HIS A 273 -2.48 21.78 3.67
C HIS A 273 -3.61 22.81 3.75
N LEU A 274 -4.86 22.35 3.75
CA LEU A 274 -6.08 23.17 3.68
C LEU A 274 -6.18 24.19 4.82
N ALA A 275 -5.92 23.77 6.07
CA ALA A 275 -6.07 24.67 7.22
C ALA A 275 -4.92 25.67 7.42
N THR A 276 -3.67 25.29 7.06
CA THR A 276 -2.47 26.07 7.40
C THR A 276 -1.85 26.76 6.19
N GLY A 277 -2.24 26.38 4.97
CA GLY A 277 -1.59 26.82 3.73
C GLY A 277 -0.17 26.27 3.55
N MET A 278 0.30 25.36 4.42
CA MET A 278 1.63 24.75 4.30
C MET A 278 1.76 24.02 2.97
N LYS A 279 2.82 24.33 2.21
CA LYS A 279 3.14 23.68 0.94
C LYS A 279 4.28 22.69 1.08
N ARG A 280 4.20 21.58 0.37
CA ARG A 280 5.27 20.57 0.26
C ARG A 280 5.32 20.03 -1.16
N GLU A 281 6.50 19.66 -1.61
CA GLU A 281 6.67 18.95 -2.88
C GLU A 281 6.65 17.44 -2.59
N VAL A 282 5.79 16.71 -3.28
CA VAL A 282 5.57 15.29 -3.00
C VAL A 282 5.54 14.45 -4.26
N LEU A 283 6.00 13.20 -4.15
CA LEU A 283 5.72 12.15 -5.11
C LEU A 283 4.35 11.56 -4.82
N ARG A 284 3.41 11.69 -5.75
CA ARG A 284 2.13 10.98 -5.73
C ARG A 284 2.20 9.81 -6.69
N MET A 285 1.89 8.62 -6.18
CA MET A 285 2.20 7.34 -6.82
C MET A 285 1.01 6.39 -6.76
N GLY A 286 0.62 5.88 -7.92
CA GLY A 286 -0.52 4.98 -8.03
C GLY A 286 -1.78 5.62 -7.46
N SER A 287 -2.63 4.80 -6.83
CA SER A 287 -3.94 5.29 -6.40
C SER A 287 -3.88 6.19 -5.16
N GLN A 288 -2.98 5.95 -4.20
CA GLN A 288 -3.08 6.51 -2.85
C GLN A 288 -1.76 6.75 -2.11
N LEU A 289 -0.61 6.46 -2.74
CA LEU A 289 0.68 6.69 -2.11
C LEU A 289 1.09 8.14 -2.35
N VAL A 290 1.48 8.82 -1.27
CA VAL A 290 2.06 10.15 -1.28
C VAL A 290 3.31 10.12 -0.41
N ILE A 291 4.41 10.64 -0.92
CA ILE A 291 5.68 10.65 -0.23
C ILE A 291 6.29 12.04 -0.33
N ASP A 292 6.54 12.63 0.82
CA ASP A 292 7.43 13.77 0.95
C ASP A 292 8.86 13.24 0.81
N TRP A 293 9.43 13.48 -0.36
CA TRP A 293 10.75 12.96 -0.71
C TRP A 293 11.70 14.14 -0.92
N PRO A 294 12.92 14.10 -0.36
CA PRO A 294 13.90 15.17 -0.45
C PRO A 294 14.64 15.13 -1.80
N ILE A 295 13.91 15.04 -2.92
CA ILE A 295 14.50 15.44 -4.20
C ILE A 295 14.21 16.91 -4.32
N ASP A 296 15.25 17.66 -4.63
CA ASP A 296 15.11 19.03 -5.07
C ASP A 296 14.26 19.05 -6.35
N ALA A 297 12.98 19.36 -6.22
CA ALA A 297 12.08 19.30 -7.36
C ALA A 297 12.44 20.36 -8.41
N ALA A 298 13.16 21.42 -8.03
CA ALA A 298 13.75 22.35 -8.98
C ALA A 298 14.80 21.68 -9.87
N GLN A 299 15.58 20.72 -9.35
CA GLN A 299 16.50 19.93 -10.19
C GLN A 299 15.75 19.01 -11.15
N ILE A 300 14.65 18.40 -10.71
CA ILE A 300 13.82 17.56 -11.61
C ILE A 300 13.16 18.42 -12.68
N ALA A 301 12.70 19.60 -12.31
CA ALA A 301 12.03 20.52 -13.21
C ALA A 301 12.98 21.09 -14.26
N MET A 302 14.30 20.92 -14.17
CA MET A 302 15.24 21.43 -15.17
C MET A 302 15.55 20.34 -16.22
N THR A 303 15.38 20.64 -17.50
CA THR A 303 15.92 19.84 -18.60
C THR A 303 17.46 19.98 -18.64
N PRO A 304 18.17 19.12 -19.39
CA PRO A 304 19.61 19.27 -19.62
C PRO A 304 20.01 20.60 -20.28
N ASP A 305 19.09 21.27 -20.97
CA ASP A 305 19.32 22.59 -21.59
C ASP A 305 18.95 23.78 -20.68
N GLY A 306 18.51 23.51 -19.45
CA GLY A 306 18.15 24.53 -18.46
C GLY A 306 16.73 25.10 -18.60
N SER A 307 15.90 24.56 -19.51
CA SER A 307 14.47 24.88 -19.55
C SER A 307 13.67 24.12 -18.49
N VAL A 308 12.50 24.65 -18.12
CA VAL A 308 11.64 24.02 -17.12
C VAL A 308 10.78 22.93 -17.77
N ARG A 309 10.96 21.67 -17.36
CA ARG A 309 10.02 20.55 -17.53
C ARG A 309 8.73 20.83 -16.76
N VAL A 310 7.90 21.75 -17.24
CA VAL A 310 6.50 21.81 -16.83
C VAL A 310 5.72 20.92 -17.78
N VAL A 311 5.18 19.82 -17.27
CA VAL A 311 4.25 19.01 -18.06
C VAL A 311 2.99 18.82 -17.26
N VAL A 312 2.06 19.76 -17.45
CA VAL A 312 0.64 19.47 -17.32
C VAL A 312 -0.16 20.36 -18.29
N ASN A 313 -0.58 19.79 -19.43
CA ASN A 313 -1.96 19.99 -19.86
C ASN A 313 -2.64 18.64 -19.62
N VAL A 314 -3.35 18.51 -18.49
CA VAL A 314 -4.38 17.47 -18.39
C VAL A 314 -5.58 18.03 -19.15
N ASP A 315 -5.54 17.95 -20.49
CA ASP A 315 -6.75 18.24 -21.25
C ASP A 315 -7.81 17.19 -20.89
N ASP A 316 -9.00 17.72 -20.62
CA ASP A 316 -10.29 17.06 -20.46
C ASP A 316 -10.41 15.82 -21.34
N LYS A 317 -10.43 14.65 -20.72
CA LYS A 317 -11.13 13.51 -21.34
C LYS A 317 -12.61 13.66 -21.02
N SER A 318 -13.28 14.29 -21.96
CA SER A 318 -14.69 14.05 -22.30
C SER A 318 -14.95 12.58 -22.62
#